data_AF-A0A6U2C9N5-F1
#
_entry.id   AF-A0A6U2C9N5-F1
#
_cell.length_a   1.000
_cell.length_b   1.000
_cell.length_c   1.000
_cell.angle_alpha   90.00
_cell.angle_beta   90.00
_cell.angle_gamma   90.00
#
_symmetry.space_group_name_H-M   'P 1'
#
loop_
_entity.id
_entity.type
_entity.pdbx_description
1 polymer ?
#
loop_
_entity_poly.entity_id
_entity_poly.type
_entity_poly.pdbx_seq_one_letter_code
_entity_poly.pdbx_strand_id
1 'polypeptide(L)'
;VAPSQTLTNREYFMLRKTAIKVVRHLGIVGECNIQYALHPESERYCIIEVNARLSRSSALASKATGYPLAYVATKLSLGKDLVSIKNSITKTTTACFEPSLDYCVLKMPRWDLKKFQHVSNKLGSSMLSVGEVMAIGRTFEEVMQKACRMVNPSLDGLEGRDSKLVLDEEEVMSLENQLKTPTDTRLFAVQAALEDGWSVEKVHQLTKIDRWFLSKLNNIATMRKACQKCGSVDALISENAADRLFSLKRAGFSDRQIARYLNLPPGLEGAAEIRTIRKNFGVTPVVKQIDTLAAEFPAQTNYLYMTYSGDSDDVEESAHSSHLPPLGGNATTQSQVTTRRSPSSIEFEQRKPMNAETLVDAKERGVMVLGCGAYCIGSSREFDWC
;
A
#
# COMPACT_ATOMS: atom_id res chain seq x y z
N VAL A 1 3.66 8.41 -7.22
CA VAL A 1 3.59 6.98 -7.59
C VAL A 1 4.91 6.55 -8.18
N ALA A 2 5.21 5.25 -8.19
CA ALA A 2 6.34 4.67 -8.91
C ALA A 2 5.86 3.43 -9.69
N PRO A 3 6.36 3.20 -10.93
CA PRO A 3 7.21 4.10 -11.72
C PRO A 3 6.43 5.34 -12.25
N SER A 4 7.06 6.20 -13.06
CA SER A 4 6.38 7.27 -13.79
C SER A 4 5.34 6.69 -14.77
N GLN A 5 4.15 7.31 -14.86
CA GLN A 5 3.02 6.75 -15.62
C GLN A 5 2.73 7.46 -16.94
N THR A 6 3.05 8.76 -17.03
CA THR A 6 2.59 9.64 -18.12
C THR A 6 3.72 10.21 -18.96
N LEU A 7 4.94 9.70 -18.79
CA LEU A 7 6.08 10.05 -19.63
C LEU A 7 6.12 9.13 -20.84
N THR A 8 6.29 9.70 -22.02
CA THR A 8 6.72 8.94 -23.19
C THR A 8 8.14 8.41 -22.97
N ASN A 9 8.50 7.35 -23.71
CA ASN A 9 9.85 6.79 -23.66
C ASN A 9 10.93 7.85 -23.95
N ARG A 10 10.64 8.78 -24.87
CA ARG A 10 11.55 9.86 -25.25
C ARG A 10 11.78 10.84 -24.10
N GLU A 11 10.72 11.27 -23.42
CA GLU A 11 10.82 12.14 -22.24
C GLU A 11 11.53 11.45 -21.09
N TYR A 12 11.22 10.17 -20.83
CA TYR A 12 11.89 9.38 -19.79
C TYR A 12 13.41 9.31 -20.02
N PHE A 13 13.84 8.92 -21.22
CA PHE A 13 15.28 8.82 -21.53
C PHE A 13 15.97 10.18 -21.63
N MET A 14 15.26 11.24 -22.02
CA MET A 14 15.76 12.62 -21.94
C MET A 14 16.10 12.98 -20.48
N LEU A 15 15.14 12.83 -19.57
CA LEU A 15 15.32 13.16 -18.15
C LEU A 15 16.38 12.25 -17.49
N ARG A 16 16.37 10.94 -17.80
CA ARG A 16 17.39 9.98 -17.32
C ARG A 16 18.80 10.38 -17.76
N LYS A 17 18.99 10.70 -19.05
CA LYS A 17 20.29 11.13 -19.57
C LYS A 17 20.76 12.42 -18.91
N THR A 18 19.85 13.37 -18.68
CA THR A 18 20.16 14.61 -17.96
C THR A 18 20.56 14.34 -16.52
N ALA A 19 19.88 13.45 -15.80
CA ALA A 19 20.24 13.08 -14.44
C ALA A 19 21.67 12.58 -14.35
N ILE A 20 22.04 11.62 -15.21
CA ILE A 20 23.40 11.08 -15.27
C ILE A 20 24.44 12.17 -15.57
N LYS A 21 24.15 13.09 -16.50
CA LYS A 21 25.06 14.20 -16.83
C LYS A 21 25.27 15.14 -15.64
N VAL A 22 24.21 15.54 -14.96
CA VAL A 22 24.27 16.46 -13.82
C VAL A 22 25.03 15.83 -12.66
N VAL A 23 24.72 14.58 -12.32
CA VAL A 23 25.38 13.85 -11.22
C VAL A 23 26.88 13.68 -11.48
N ARG A 24 27.27 13.38 -12.72
CA ARG A 24 28.69 13.32 -13.12
C ARG A 24 29.37 14.68 -13.03
N HIS A 25 28.71 15.74 -13.48
CA HIS A 25 29.26 17.09 -13.41
C HIS A 25 29.49 17.57 -11.97
N LEU A 26 28.60 17.18 -11.05
CA LEU A 26 28.71 17.49 -9.61
C LEU A 26 29.70 16.58 -8.86
N GLY A 27 30.24 15.54 -9.50
CA GLY A 27 31.21 14.63 -8.88
C GLY A 27 30.63 13.79 -7.73
N ILE A 28 29.33 13.48 -7.76
CA ILE A 28 28.67 12.72 -6.69
C ILE A 28 29.08 11.24 -6.77
N VAL A 29 29.58 10.71 -5.66
CA VAL A 29 29.86 9.28 -5.46
C VAL A 29 28.97 8.75 -4.34
N GLY A 30 28.04 7.86 -4.66
CA GLY A 30 27.03 7.35 -3.73
C GLY A 30 25.63 7.42 -4.34
N GLU A 31 24.66 7.90 -3.57
CA GLU A 31 23.28 8.10 -4.01
C GLU A 31 22.89 9.57 -3.93
N CYS A 32 21.98 9.98 -4.83
CA CYS A 32 21.37 11.29 -4.79
C CYS A 32 19.95 11.24 -5.35
N ASN A 33 19.15 12.26 -4.99
CA ASN A 33 17.84 12.50 -5.57
C ASN A 33 17.87 13.77 -6.44
N ILE A 34 17.33 13.68 -7.66
CA ILE A 34 17.18 14.82 -8.57
C ILE A 34 15.69 15.07 -8.84
N GLN A 35 15.30 16.33 -8.93
CA GLN A 35 13.92 16.75 -9.17
C GLN A 35 13.80 17.58 -10.45
N TYR A 36 12.69 17.37 -11.16
CA TYR A 36 12.37 18.04 -12.42
C TYR A 36 10.97 18.65 -12.38
N ALA A 37 10.79 19.72 -13.14
CA ALA A 37 9.48 20.14 -13.62
C ALA A 37 9.47 19.97 -15.15
N LEU A 38 8.56 19.15 -15.68
CA LEU A 38 8.36 18.95 -17.13
C LEU A 38 7.08 19.67 -17.55
N HIS A 39 7.12 20.39 -18.66
CA HIS A 39 5.94 21.02 -19.24
C HIS A 39 4.99 19.95 -19.79
N PRO A 40 3.68 19.99 -19.50
CA PRO A 40 2.76 18.90 -19.85
C PRO A 40 2.52 18.73 -21.37
N GLU A 41 2.77 19.78 -22.15
CA GLU A 41 2.52 19.81 -23.60
C GLU A 41 3.80 19.96 -24.44
N SER A 42 4.99 19.87 -23.82
CA SER A 42 6.26 19.97 -24.56
C SER A 42 7.42 19.33 -23.82
N GLU A 43 8.53 19.06 -24.51
CA GLU A 43 9.76 18.53 -23.89
C GLU A 43 10.53 19.57 -23.06
N ARG A 44 9.98 20.77 -22.83
CA ARG A 44 10.60 21.78 -21.96
C ARG A 44 10.60 21.28 -20.52
N TYR A 45 11.77 21.22 -19.90
CA TYR A 45 11.89 20.89 -18.49
C TYR A 45 12.86 21.82 -17.76
N CYS A 46 12.72 21.88 -16.44
CA CYS A 46 13.64 22.54 -15.52
C CYS A 46 14.17 21.51 -14.53
N ILE A 47 15.47 21.57 -14.23
CA ILE A 47 16.04 20.92 -13.04
C ILE A 47 15.70 21.82 -11.84
N ILE A 48 15.06 21.27 -10.82
CA ILE A 48 14.66 22.03 -9.63
C ILE A 48 15.76 22.01 -8.59
N GLU A 49 16.21 20.81 -8.20
CA GLU A 49 17.27 20.62 -7.22
C GLU A 49 17.94 19.25 -7.35
N VAL A 50 19.12 19.11 -6.74
CA VAL A 50 19.80 17.84 -6.51
C VAL A 50 20.13 17.73 -5.02
N ASN A 51 19.64 16.68 -4.38
CA ASN A 51 19.98 16.31 -3.02
C ASN A 51 21.09 15.26 -3.07
N ALA A 52 22.34 15.65 -2.85
CA ALA A 52 23.52 14.77 -2.85
C ALA A 52 23.65 13.93 -1.56
N ARG A 53 22.57 13.25 -1.18
CA ARG A 53 22.45 12.38 -0.01
C ARG A 53 21.21 11.51 -0.12
N LEU A 54 21.15 10.50 0.75
CA LEU A 54 19.91 9.77 1.02
C LEU A 54 18.78 10.72 1.45
N SER A 55 17.59 10.41 0.98
CA SER A 55 16.39 11.20 1.18
C SER A 55 15.20 10.31 1.56
N ARG A 56 14.09 10.93 1.97
CA ARG A 56 12.80 10.22 2.13
C ARG A 56 12.40 9.53 0.82
N SER A 57 12.67 10.16 -0.32
CA SER A 57 12.46 9.58 -1.65
C SER A 57 13.34 8.36 -1.90
N SER A 58 14.58 8.34 -1.41
CA SER A 58 15.50 7.20 -1.52
C SER A 58 15.01 6.01 -0.67
N ALA A 59 14.51 6.26 0.54
CA ALA A 59 13.90 5.24 1.37
C ALA A 59 12.64 4.65 0.69
N LEU A 60 11.75 5.51 0.18
CA LEU A 60 10.58 5.09 -0.59
C LEU A 60 10.98 4.27 -1.83
N ALA A 61 11.96 4.73 -2.60
CA ALA A 61 12.45 4.03 -3.78
C ALA A 61 13.01 2.64 -3.41
N SER A 62 13.79 2.55 -2.33
CA SER A 62 14.33 1.27 -1.87
C SER A 62 13.23 0.27 -1.49
N LYS A 63 12.15 0.77 -0.85
CA LYS A 63 10.99 -0.06 -0.51
C LYS A 63 10.13 -0.41 -1.72
N ALA A 64 10.03 0.48 -2.70
CA ALA A 64 9.26 0.27 -3.91
C ALA A 64 9.93 -0.74 -4.86
N THR A 65 11.25 -0.69 -4.99
CA THR A 65 11.99 -1.53 -5.94
C THR A 65 12.60 -2.77 -5.28
N GLY A 66 12.77 -2.75 -3.96
CA GLY A 66 13.57 -3.74 -3.24
C GLY A 66 15.08 -3.48 -3.34
N TYR A 67 15.53 -2.50 -4.13
CA TYR A 67 16.94 -2.16 -4.30
C TYR A 67 17.44 -1.37 -3.07
N PRO A 68 18.42 -1.87 -2.29
CA PRO A 68 18.81 -1.24 -1.03
C PRO A 68 19.77 -0.05 -1.25
N LEU A 69 19.24 1.11 -1.65
CA LEU A 69 20.04 2.28 -2.05
C LEU A 69 21.06 2.72 -1.00
N ALA A 70 20.69 2.75 0.28
CA ALA A 70 21.60 3.13 1.36
C ALA A 70 22.79 2.16 1.53
N TYR A 71 22.51 0.85 1.41
CA TYR A 71 23.55 -0.17 1.49
C TYR A 71 24.52 -0.07 0.31
N VAL A 72 23.99 0.07 -0.91
CA VAL A 72 24.81 0.23 -2.12
C VAL A 72 25.62 1.52 -2.05
N ALA A 73 25.01 2.65 -1.71
CA ALA A 73 25.70 3.93 -1.56
C ALA A 73 26.88 3.84 -0.58
N THR A 74 26.69 3.15 0.56
CA THR A 74 27.75 2.92 1.54
C THR A 74 28.91 2.13 0.95
N LYS A 75 28.64 1.08 0.16
CA LYS A 75 29.68 0.30 -0.52
C LYS A 75 30.43 1.14 -1.55
N LEU A 76 29.73 2.00 -2.31
CA LEU A 76 30.34 2.94 -3.25
C LEU A 76 31.29 3.91 -2.53
N SER A 77 30.89 4.45 -1.38
CA SER A 77 31.75 5.32 -0.56
C SER A 77 33.00 4.63 -0.02
N LEU A 78 33.01 3.30 0.04
CA LEU A 78 34.18 2.48 0.38
C LEU A 78 35.01 2.06 -0.85
N GLY A 79 34.76 2.67 -2.03
CA GLY A 79 35.49 2.40 -3.26
C GLY A 79 35.11 1.08 -3.95
N LYS A 80 33.95 0.50 -3.63
CA LYS A 80 33.42 -0.64 -4.39
C LYS A 80 32.65 -0.16 -5.61
N ASP A 81 32.74 -0.91 -6.72
CA ASP A 81 31.96 -0.63 -7.92
C ASP A 81 30.60 -1.36 -7.89
N LEU A 82 29.60 -0.81 -8.59
CA LEU A 82 28.25 -1.42 -8.69
C LEU A 82 28.30 -2.87 -9.19
N VAL A 83 29.22 -3.19 -10.11
CA VAL A 83 29.40 -4.55 -10.67
C VAL A 83 29.93 -5.55 -9.65
N SER A 84 30.61 -5.08 -8.59
CA SER A 84 31.18 -5.92 -7.54
C SER A 84 30.19 -6.20 -6.40
N ILE A 85 29.13 -5.40 -6.29
CA ILE A 85 28.12 -5.52 -5.23
C ILE A 85 27.06 -6.49 -5.73
N LYS A 86 26.80 -7.56 -4.99
CA LYS A 86 25.72 -8.51 -5.31
C LYS A 86 24.34 -7.92 -5.01
N ASN A 87 23.36 -8.23 -5.85
CA ASN A 87 21.96 -7.93 -5.56
C ASN A 87 21.46 -8.84 -4.42
N SER A 88 20.99 -8.26 -3.33
CA SER A 88 20.52 -9.00 -2.15
C SER A 88 19.23 -9.78 -2.37
N ILE A 89 18.42 -9.38 -3.37
CA ILE A 89 17.12 -10.01 -3.65
C ILE A 89 17.31 -11.26 -4.51
N THR A 90 17.97 -11.16 -5.65
CA THR A 90 18.16 -12.31 -6.57
C THR A 90 19.35 -13.17 -6.20
N LYS A 91 20.36 -12.61 -5.52
CA LYS A 91 21.66 -13.24 -5.16
C LYS A 91 22.53 -13.72 -6.34
N THR A 92 22.00 -13.72 -7.55
CA THR A 92 22.65 -14.15 -8.79
C THR A 92 23.10 -12.97 -9.65
N THR A 93 22.47 -11.80 -9.52
CA THR A 93 22.81 -10.58 -10.28
C THR A 93 23.63 -9.59 -9.44
N THR A 94 24.12 -8.52 -10.08
CA THR A 94 24.87 -7.44 -9.41
C THR A 94 23.96 -6.26 -9.10
N ALA A 95 24.46 -5.24 -8.39
CA ALA A 95 23.77 -3.99 -8.14
C ALA A 95 23.82 -3.02 -9.34
N CYS A 96 24.49 -3.38 -10.44
CA CYS A 96 24.65 -2.53 -11.63
C CYS A 96 23.51 -2.72 -12.64
N PHE A 97 22.30 -2.34 -12.26
CA PHE A 97 21.11 -2.40 -13.12
C PHE A 97 20.08 -1.35 -12.72
N GLU A 98 19.06 -1.17 -13.54
CA GLU A 98 17.88 -0.35 -13.21
C GLU A 98 16.71 -1.28 -12.91
N PRO A 99 16.09 -1.20 -11.72
CA PRO A 99 14.95 -2.03 -11.37
C PRO A 99 13.78 -1.91 -12.35
N SER A 100 13.12 -3.03 -12.62
CA SER A 100 11.85 -3.11 -13.35
C SER A 100 10.74 -3.53 -12.38
N LEU A 101 9.58 -2.90 -12.47
CA LEU A 101 8.45 -3.14 -11.58
C LEU A 101 7.24 -3.55 -12.43
N ASP A 102 6.67 -4.70 -12.13
CA ASP A 102 5.41 -5.22 -12.73
C ASP A 102 4.17 -4.89 -11.86
N TYR A 103 4.34 -3.89 -11.00
CA TYR A 103 3.34 -3.34 -10.09
C TYR A 103 3.47 -1.82 -9.99
N CYS A 104 2.43 -1.18 -9.47
CA CYS A 104 2.40 0.22 -9.11
C CYS A 104 2.64 0.39 -7.61
N VAL A 105 3.34 1.45 -7.24
CA VAL A 105 3.53 1.87 -5.85
C VAL A 105 2.97 3.27 -5.65
N LEU A 106 2.13 3.45 -4.63
CA LEU A 106 1.59 4.76 -4.26
C LEU A 106 2.05 5.15 -2.87
N LYS A 107 2.60 6.35 -2.78
CA LYS A 107 2.90 7.02 -1.51
C LYS A 107 1.80 8.04 -1.23
N MET A 108 1.25 8.03 -0.01
CA MET A 108 0.28 9.02 0.45
C MET A 108 0.78 9.67 1.76
N PRO A 109 0.86 11.00 1.86
CA PRO A 109 1.30 11.66 3.08
C PRO A 109 0.24 11.54 4.18
N ARG A 110 0.68 11.49 5.44
CA ARG A 110 -0.16 11.61 6.63
C ARG A 110 -0.05 13.02 7.19
N TRP A 111 -1.20 13.62 7.48
CA TRP A 111 -1.30 14.93 8.13
C TRP A 111 -2.08 14.83 9.44
N ASP A 112 -1.72 15.67 10.39
CA ASP A 112 -2.39 15.83 11.70
C ASP A 112 -2.81 17.30 11.93
N LEU A 113 -3.17 18.00 10.85
CA LEU A 113 -3.40 19.46 10.86
C LEU A 113 -4.55 19.89 11.77
N LYS A 114 -5.54 19.02 12.01
CA LYS A 114 -6.65 19.27 12.96
C LYS A 114 -6.18 19.52 14.40
N LYS A 115 -4.96 19.12 14.76
CA LYS A 115 -4.36 19.41 16.08
C LYS A 115 -3.89 20.87 16.22
N PHE A 116 -3.82 21.63 15.12
CA PHE A 116 -3.27 22.98 15.08
C PHE A 116 -4.32 24.00 14.57
N GLN A 117 -5.17 24.49 15.47
CA GLN A 117 -6.31 25.36 15.12
C GLN A 117 -5.92 26.67 14.42
N HIS A 118 -4.73 27.21 14.69
CA HIS A 118 -4.26 28.48 14.14
C HIS A 118 -3.31 28.32 12.94
N VAL A 119 -3.16 27.10 12.41
CA VAL A 119 -2.29 26.82 11.28
C VAL A 119 -3.12 26.61 10.02
N SER A 120 -2.74 27.29 8.94
CA SER A 120 -3.35 27.09 7.62
C SER A 120 -3.16 25.64 7.16
N ASN A 121 -4.24 25.03 6.68
CA ASN A 121 -4.20 23.70 6.06
C ASN A 121 -3.81 23.72 4.56
N LYS A 122 -3.55 24.91 4.00
CA LYS A 122 -3.10 25.05 2.61
C LYS A 122 -1.73 24.43 2.44
N LEU A 123 -1.60 23.54 1.47
CA LEU A 123 -0.36 22.90 1.09
C LEU A 123 0.37 23.73 0.03
N GLY A 124 1.69 23.78 0.14
CA GLY A 124 2.58 24.46 -0.80
C GLY A 124 3.93 23.76 -0.90
N SER A 125 4.98 24.52 -1.19
CA SER A 125 6.35 24.00 -1.26
C SER A 125 6.91 23.56 0.11
N SER A 126 6.44 24.16 1.20
CA SER A 126 6.83 23.78 2.56
C SER A 126 6.04 22.55 3.04
N MET A 127 6.74 21.55 3.57
CA MET A 127 6.16 20.29 3.99
C MET A 127 5.45 20.42 5.35
N LEU A 128 4.18 20.00 5.41
CA LEU A 128 3.37 19.95 6.63
C LEU A 128 3.00 18.53 7.08
N SER A 129 3.31 17.51 6.28
CA SER A 129 3.00 16.11 6.59
C SER A 129 3.90 15.57 7.71
N VAL A 130 3.32 14.77 8.61
CA VAL A 130 3.99 14.17 9.77
C VAL A 130 4.45 12.73 9.54
N GLY A 131 3.96 12.09 8.47
CA GLY A 131 4.32 10.74 8.09
C GLY A 131 3.86 10.42 6.67
N GLU A 132 3.95 9.14 6.31
CA GLU A 132 3.54 8.64 5.00
C GLU A 132 3.24 7.15 5.04
N VAL A 133 2.38 6.72 4.11
CA VAL A 133 2.12 5.30 3.83
C VAL A 133 2.57 4.97 2.41
N MET A 134 2.88 3.70 2.19
CA MET A 134 3.19 3.13 0.89
C MET A 134 2.28 1.94 0.62
N ALA A 135 1.55 1.97 -0.49
CA ALA A 135 0.72 0.87 -0.96
C ALA A 135 1.25 0.29 -2.26
N ILE A 136 1.14 -1.02 -2.42
CA ILE A 136 1.57 -1.77 -3.61
C ILE A 136 0.38 -2.59 -4.15
N GLY A 137 0.28 -2.66 -5.47
CA GLY A 137 -0.80 -3.29 -6.21
C GLY A 137 -0.53 -3.19 -7.72
N ARG A 138 -1.28 -3.91 -8.55
CA ARG A 138 -0.99 -3.98 -9.99
C ARG A 138 -1.80 -3.01 -10.84
N THR A 139 -2.67 -2.23 -10.21
CA THR A 139 -3.41 -1.13 -10.85
C THR A 139 -3.31 0.12 -9.98
N PHE A 140 -3.46 1.29 -10.60
CA PHE A 140 -3.46 2.56 -9.87
C PHE A 140 -4.65 2.65 -8.91
N GLU A 141 -5.82 2.18 -9.35
CA GLU A 141 -7.04 2.15 -8.54
C GLU A 141 -6.83 1.33 -7.26
N GLU A 142 -6.19 0.15 -7.39
CA GLU A 142 -5.89 -0.71 -6.25
C GLU A 142 -5.02 0.00 -5.20
N VAL A 143 -3.91 0.61 -5.63
CA VAL A 143 -2.97 1.25 -4.71
C VAL A 143 -3.52 2.54 -4.11
N MET A 144 -4.35 3.28 -4.85
CA MET A 144 -5.03 4.46 -4.33
C MET A 144 -5.96 4.08 -3.17
N GLN A 145 -6.82 3.09 -3.36
CA GLN A 145 -7.76 2.69 -2.31
C GLN A 145 -7.07 2.04 -1.11
N LYS A 146 -6.01 1.25 -1.33
CA LYS A 146 -5.17 0.73 -0.25
C LYS A 146 -4.52 1.86 0.57
N ALA A 147 -3.91 2.84 -0.10
CA ALA A 147 -3.24 3.94 0.58
C ALA A 147 -4.22 4.80 1.40
N CYS A 148 -5.43 5.07 0.89
CA CYS A 148 -6.47 5.75 1.67
C CYS A 148 -6.81 5.01 2.97
N ARG A 149 -6.93 3.68 2.93
CA ARG A 149 -7.15 2.86 4.15
C ARG A 149 -5.96 2.89 5.10
N MET A 150 -4.75 2.88 4.57
CA MET A 150 -3.52 2.88 5.38
C MET A 150 -3.30 4.23 6.07
N VAL A 151 -3.62 5.35 5.41
CA VAL A 151 -3.30 6.69 5.93
C VAL A 151 -4.22 7.11 7.06
N ASN A 152 -5.47 6.64 7.09
CA ASN A 152 -6.43 7.00 8.11
C ASN A 152 -7.37 5.81 8.40
N PRO A 153 -7.37 5.24 9.61
CA PRO A 153 -8.23 4.12 9.99
C PRO A 153 -9.74 4.37 9.83
N SER A 154 -10.15 5.64 9.77
CA SER A 154 -11.55 6.03 9.56
C SER A 154 -11.99 5.95 8.08
N LEU A 155 -11.05 5.74 7.16
CA LEU A 155 -11.32 5.63 5.73
C LEU A 155 -11.33 4.16 5.30
N ASP A 156 -12.41 3.72 4.65
CA ASP A 156 -12.50 2.37 4.10
C ASP A 156 -11.96 2.25 2.66
N GLY A 157 -11.56 3.37 2.07
CA GLY A 157 -11.04 3.50 0.72
C GLY A 157 -11.07 4.96 0.28
N LEU A 158 -11.00 5.20 -1.03
CA LEU A 158 -11.17 6.55 -1.57
C LEU A 158 -12.67 6.84 -1.73
N GLU A 159 -13.15 7.87 -1.04
CA GLU A 159 -14.55 8.29 -1.02
C GLU A 159 -14.64 9.81 -1.21
N GLY A 160 -15.66 10.31 -1.90
CA GLY A 160 -15.94 11.74 -1.98
C GLY A 160 -16.54 12.29 -0.68
N ARG A 161 -17.81 12.68 -0.72
CA ARG A 161 -18.51 13.26 0.44
C ARG A 161 -18.66 12.27 1.60
N ASP A 162 -18.80 10.98 1.31
CA ASP A 162 -18.88 9.91 2.32
C ASP A 162 -17.62 9.81 3.20
N SER A 163 -16.50 10.40 2.79
CA SER A 163 -15.30 10.48 3.64
C SER A 163 -15.49 11.35 4.88
N LYS A 164 -16.49 12.24 4.89
CA LYS A 164 -16.69 13.32 5.88
C LYS A 164 -15.49 14.28 5.99
N LEU A 165 -14.64 14.30 4.97
CA LEU A 165 -13.48 15.21 4.85
C LEU A 165 -13.74 16.36 3.88
N VAL A 166 -14.77 16.24 3.06
CA VAL A 166 -15.27 17.32 2.18
C VAL A 166 -16.31 18.10 2.96
N LEU A 167 -16.13 19.42 3.05
CA LEU A 167 -17.06 20.33 3.72
C LEU A 167 -18.09 20.82 2.70
N ASP A 168 -19.37 20.85 3.09
CA ASP A 168 -20.48 21.31 2.24
C ASP A 168 -20.53 22.84 2.12
N GLU A 169 -21.30 23.32 1.14
CA GLU A 169 -21.38 24.74 0.72
C GLU A 169 -21.81 25.70 1.83
N GLU A 170 -22.54 25.23 2.84
CA GLU A 170 -23.07 26.08 3.91
C GLU A 170 -22.03 26.48 4.97
N GLU A 171 -20.89 25.78 5.08
CA GLU A 171 -19.97 26.01 6.20
C GLU A 171 -18.71 26.82 5.87
N VAL A 172 -18.04 26.69 4.71
CA VAL A 172 -16.77 27.45 4.50
C VAL A 172 -16.34 27.72 3.05
N MET A 173 -16.45 26.78 2.09
CA MET A 173 -15.93 26.97 0.71
C MET A 173 -16.58 26.03 -0.33
N SER A 174 -16.87 26.56 -1.53
CA SER A 174 -17.34 25.75 -2.66
C SER A 174 -16.37 24.64 -3.06
N LEU A 175 -16.90 23.54 -3.61
CA LEU A 175 -16.10 22.40 -4.08
C LEU A 175 -15.04 22.84 -5.11
N GLU A 176 -15.37 23.82 -5.97
CA GLU A 176 -14.42 24.39 -6.93
C GLU A 176 -13.18 25.02 -6.25
N ASN A 177 -13.39 25.73 -5.13
CA ASN A 177 -12.30 26.33 -4.36
C ASN A 177 -11.45 25.27 -3.64
N GLN A 178 -12.07 24.17 -3.18
CA GLN A 178 -11.36 23.02 -2.61
C GLN A 178 -10.51 22.30 -3.67
N LEU A 179 -10.96 22.26 -4.94
CA LEU A 179 -10.17 21.73 -6.05
C LEU A 179 -9.01 22.67 -6.42
N LYS A 180 -9.23 23.99 -6.44
CA LYS A 180 -8.20 24.99 -6.78
C LYS A 180 -7.12 25.11 -5.70
N THR A 181 -7.48 24.98 -4.43
CA THR A 181 -6.57 25.20 -3.29
C THR A 181 -6.11 23.86 -2.70
N PRO A 182 -4.84 23.46 -2.88
CA PRO A 182 -4.36 22.21 -2.31
C PRO A 182 -4.43 22.23 -0.78
N THR A 183 -5.12 21.25 -0.20
CA THR A 183 -5.20 20.95 1.23
C THR A 183 -4.95 19.45 1.47
N ASP A 184 -4.85 19.03 2.73
CA ASP A 184 -4.78 17.62 3.12
C ASP A 184 -6.03 16.81 2.72
N THR A 185 -7.15 17.48 2.44
CA THR A 185 -8.42 16.86 2.02
C THR A 185 -8.71 16.95 0.52
N ARG A 186 -7.84 17.59 -0.28
CA ARG A 186 -8.07 17.86 -1.72
C ARG A 186 -8.39 16.61 -2.55
N LEU A 187 -7.78 15.47 -2.24
CA LEU A 187 -8.03 14.21 -2.93
C LEU A 187 -9.51 13.77 -2.80
N PHE A 188 -10.10 13.94 -1.62
CA PHE A 188 -11.50 13.58 -1.37
C PHE A 188 -12.45 14.58 -2.03
N ALA A 189 -12.07 15.87 -2.10
CA ALA A 189 -12.81 16.86 -2.89
C ALA A 189 -12.79 16.54 -4.39
N VAL A 190 -11.63 16.12 -4.93
CA VAL A 190 -11.52 15.62 -6.31
C VAL A 190 -12.44 14.42 -6.54
N GLN A 191 -12.43 13.45 -5.63
CA GLN A 191 -13.29 12.28 -5.73
C GLN A 191 -14.78 12.68 -5.66
N ALA A 192 -15.16 13.60 -4.76
CA ALA A 192 -16.53 14.12 -4.67
C ALA A 192 -16.97 14.79 -5.98
N ALA A 193 -16.11 15.59 -6.62
CA ALA A 193 -16.44 16.21 -7.91
C ALA A 193 -16.72 15.17 -9.01
N LEU A 194 -15.92 14.11 -9.07
CA LEU A 194 -16.12 13.01 -10.04
C LEU A 194 -17.38 12.19 -9.72
N GLU A 195 -17.66 11.95 -8.45
CA GLU A 195 -18.90 11.34 -7.97
C GLU A 195 -20.13 12.22 -8.26
N ASP A 196 -20.00 13.54 -8.22
CA ASP A 196 -21.05 14.50 -8.61
C ASP A 196 -21.18 14.61 -10.15
N GLY A 197 -20.38 13.87 -10.92
CA GLY A 197 -20.46 13.78 -12.38
C GLY A 197 -19.68 14.85 -13.14
N TRP A 198 -18.75 15.55 -12.49
CA TRP A 198 -17.88 16.52 -13.17
C TRP A 198 -16.96 15.82 -14.16
N SER A 199 -16.70 16.46 -15.30
CA SER A 199 -15.79 15.90 -16.30
C SER A 199 -14.34 15.90 -15.80
N VAL A 200 -13.57 14.90 -16.24
CA VAL A 200 -12.12 14.82 -16.02
C VAL A 200 -11.42 16.11 -16.46
N GLU A 201 -11.88 16.71 -17.56
CA GLU A 201 -11.31 17.96 -18.09
C GLU A 201 -11.54 19.14 -17.14
N LYS A 202 -12.76 19.30 -16.60
CA LYS A 202 -13.06 20.35 -15.63
C LYS A 202 -12.18 20.20 -14.39
N VAL A 203 -12.07 18.99 -13.86
CA VAL A 203 -11.24 18.71 -12.67
C VAL A 203 -9.75 18.95 -12.97
N HIS A 204 -9.27 18.58 -14.16
CA HIS A 204 -7.90 18.85 -14.60
C HIS A 204 -7.61 20.35 -14.64
N GLN A 205 -8.50 21.15 -15.23
CA GLN A 205 -8.31 22.60 -15.34
C GLN A 205 -8.15 23.28 -13.98
N LEU A 206 -8.93 22.83 -12.99
CA LEU A 206 -8.90 23.35 -11.62
C LEU A 206 -7.69 22.85 -10.82
N THR A 207 -7.31 21.58 -11.02
CA THR A 207 -6.33 20.93 -10.13
C THR A 207 -4.91 20.88 -10.67
N LYS A 208 -4.77 20.91 -12.00
CA LYS A 208 -3.59 20.56 -12.79
C LYS A 208 -3.08 19.12 -12.59
N ILE A 209 -3.87 18.25 -11.95
CA ILE A 209 -3.56 16.81 -11.86
C ILE A 209 -3.75 16.20 -13.24
N ASP A 210 -2.78 15.40 -13.70
CA ASP A 210 -2.81 14.80 -15.03
C ASP A 210 -4.11 13.99 -15.28
N ARG A 211 -4.61 14.11 -16.52
CA ARG A 211 -5.87 13.48 -16.96
C ARG A 211 -5.86 11.97 -16.80
N TRP A 212 -4.69 11.33 -16.92
CA TRP A 212 -4.54 9.89 -16.72
C TRP A 212 -4.95 9.51 -15.29
N PHE A 213 -4.43 10.21 -14.27
CA PHE A 213 -4.79 9.94 -12.87
C PHE A 213 -6.27 10.23 -12.63
N LEU A 214 -6.77 11.37 -13.10
CA LEU A 214 -8.17 11.75 -12.93
C LEU A 214 -9.14 10.78 -13.61
N SER A 215 -8.76 10.23 -14.78
CA SER A 215 -9.54 9.17 -15.45
C SER A 215 -9.62 7.90 -14.61
N LYS A 216 -8.53 7.53 -13.93
CA LYS A 216 -8.51 6.38 -13.00
C LYS A 216 -9.34 6.64 -11.74
N LEU A 217 -9.32 7.86 -11.20
CA LEU A 217 -10.22 8.24 -10.10
C LEU A 217 -11.69 8.23 -10.55
N ASN A 218 -11.97 8.67 -11.78
CA ASN A 218 -13.32 8.62 -12.35
C ASN A 218 -13.81 7.19 -12.57
N ASN A 219 -12.90 6.25 -12.88
CA ASN A 219 -13.21 4.82 -12.91
C ASN A 219 -13.67 4.34 -11.52
N ILE A 220 -12.97 4.70 -10.44
CA ILE A 220 -13.39 4.39 -9.06
C ILE A 220 -14.79 4.96 -8.78
N ALA A 221 -15.05 6.23 -9.12
CA ALA A 221 -16.36 6.86 -8.96
C ALA A 221 -17.47 6.13 -9.75
N THR A 222 -17.17 5.70 -10.97
CA THR A 222 -18.10 4.95 -11.82
C THR A 222 -18.41 3.57 -11.26
N MET A 223 -17.40 2.83 -10.81
CA MET A 223 -17.55 1.51 -10.19
C MET A 223 -18.34 1.57 -8.88
N ARG A 224 -18.09 2.60 -8.07
CA ARG A 224 -18.89 2.90 -6.86
C ARG A 224 -20.36 3.08 -7.21
N LYS A 225 -20.68 3.97 -8.16
CA LYS A 225 -22.07 4.20 -8.62
C LYS A 225 -22.71 2.92 -9.14
N ALA A 226 -21.98 2.10 -9.90
CA ALA A 226 -22.48 0.83 -10.41
C ALA A 226 -22.81 -0.15 -9.26
N CYS A 227 -21.95 -0.23 -8.25
CA CYS A 227 -22.18 -1.05 -7.07
C CYS A 227 -23.36 -0.55 -6.22
N GLN A 228 -23.50 0.76 -6.04
CA GLN A 228 -24.66 1.36 -5.35
C GLN A 228 -25.97 1.10 -6.09
N LYS A 229 -25.97 1.17 -7.43
CA LYS A 229 -27.14 0.83 -8.26
C LYS A 229 -27.53 -0.64 -8.17
N CYS A 230 -26.57 -1.52 -7.86
CA CYS A 230 -26.85 -2.94 -7.63
C CYS A 230 -27.75 -3.12 -6.40
N GLY A 231 -27.55 -2.31 -5.35
CA GLY A 231 -28.51 -2.07 -4.26
C GLY A 231 -28.73 -3.22 -3.26
N SER A 232 -28.42 -4.46 -3.63
CA SER A 232 -28.54 -5.64 -2.77
C SER A 232 -27.45 -6.68 -3.02
N VAL A 233 -27.24 -7.54 -2.01
CA VAL A 233 -26.34 -8.69 -2.13
C VAL A 233 -26.80 -9.64 -3.22
N ASP A 234 -28.11 -9.93 -3.30
CA ASP A 234 -28.69 -10.84 -4.32
C ASP A 234 -28.35 -10.39 -5.74
N ALA A 235 -28.43 -9.09 -6.01
CA ALA A 235 -28.08 -8.54 -7.31
C ALA A 235 -26.57 -8.67 -7.59
N LEU A 236 -25.72 -8.50 -6.57
CA LEU A 236 -24.26 -8.65 -6.69
C LEU A 236 -23.86 -10.10 -6.99
N ILE A 237 -24.56 -11.06 -6.37
CA ILE A 237 -24.27 -12.50 -6.50
C ILE A 237 -25.09 -13.22 -7.59
N SER A 238 -25.86 -12.47 -8.38
CA SER A 238 -26.51 -12.97 -9.58
C SER A 238 -25.48 -13.45 -10.63
N GLU A 239 -25.90 -13.73 -11.87
CA GLU A 239 -25.00 -14.16 -12.95
C GLU A 239 -23.68 -13.35 -13.01
N ASN A 240 -22.55 -14.05 -13.14
CA ASN A 240 -21.19 -13.49 -13.12
C ASN A 240 -20.76 -12.82 -11.79
N ALA A 241 -21.25 -13.33 -10.66
CA ALA A 241 -20.89 -12.88 -9.32
C ALA A 241 -19.38 -12.76 -9.09
N ALA A 242 -18.62 -13.81 -9.43
CA ALA A 242 -17.17 -13.86 -9.24
C ALA A 242 -16.47 -12.73 -10.01
N ASP A 243 -16.85 -12.49 -11.27
CA ASP A 243 -16.25 -11.44 -12.10
C ASP A 243 -16.56 -10.03 -11.58
N ARG A 244 -17.79 -9.78 -11.14
CA ARG A 244 -18.15 -8.50 -10.52
C ARG A 244 -17.38 -8.24 -9.24
N LEU A 245 -17.27 -9.26 -8.39
CA LEU A 245 -16.46 -9.20 -7.18
C LEU A 245 -14.99 -8.97 -7.52
N PHE A 246 -14.39 -9.74 -8.43
CA PHE A 246 -13.01 -9.54 -8.87
C PHE A 246 -12.79 -8.14 -9.43
N SER A 247 -13.70 -7.61 -10.23
CA SER A 247 -13.61 -6.24 -10.74
C SER A 247 -13.48 -5.22 -9.61
N LEU A 248 -14.37 -5.26 -8.62
CA LEU A 248 -14.31 -4.38 -7.44
C LEU A 248 -13.01 -4.60 -6.64
N LYS A 249 -12.62 -5.85 -6.41
CA LYS A 249 -11.43 -6.16 -5.61
C LYS A 249 -10.12 -5.78 -6.31
N ARG A 250 -10.02 -5.95 -7.64
CA ARG A 250 -8.89 -5.51 -8.48
C ARG A 250 -8.78 -4.00 -8.58
N ALA A 251 -9.89 -3.27 -8.42
CA ALA A 251 -9.89 -1.81 -8.26
C ALA A 251 -9.63 -1.36 -6.80
N GLY A 252 -9.39 -2.29 -5.87
CA GLY A 252 -9.00 -2.00 -4.50
C GLY A 252 -10.14 -1.72 -3.52
N PHE A 253 -11.41 -1.92 -3.90
CA PHE A 253 -12.55 -1.70 -3.00
C PHE A 253 -12.46 -2.65 -1.79
N SER A 254 -12.63 -2.11 -0.59
CA SER A 254 -12.66 -2.93 0.63
C SER A 254 -14.01 -3.62 0.81
N ASP A 255 -14.03 -4.69 1.60
CA ASP A 255 -15.27 -5.39 1.93
C ASP A 255 -16.25 -4.43 2.68
N ARG A 256 -15.73 -3.46 3.44
CA ARG A 256 -16.52 -2.40 4.10
C ARG A 256 -17.17 -1.42 3.12
N GLN A 257 -16.46 -1.02 2.06
CA GLN A 257 -17.04 -0.15 1.03
C GLN A 257 -18.18 -0.86 0.31
N ILE A 258 -17.95 -2.10 -0.13
CA ILE A 258 -18.96 -2.91 -0.83
C ILE A 258 -20.18 -3.11 0.07
N ALA A 259 -19.98 -3.47 1.34
CA ALA A 259 -21.06 -3.61 2.31
C ALA A 259 -21.91 -2.34 2.43
N ARG A 260 -21.25 -1.17 2.53
CA ARG A 260 -21.93 0.13 2.60
C ARG A 260 -22.75 0.42 1.34
N TYR A 261 -22.21 0.13 0.16
CA TYR A 261 -22.90 0.39 -1.12
C TYR A 261 -24.14 -0.49 -1.32
N LEU A 262 -24.19 -1.63 -0.64
CA LEU A 262 -25.31 -2.58 -0.67
C LEU A 262 -26.22 -2.45 0.55
N ASN A 263 -26.08 -1.36 1.32
CA ASN A 263 -26.88 -1.06 2.51
C ASN A 263 -26.84 -2.14 3.60
N LEU A 264 -25.73 -2.87 3.70
CA LEU A 264 -25.50 -3.82 4.80
C LEU A 264 -25.13 -3.10 6.10
N PRO A 265 -25.25 -3.77 7.26
CA PRO A 265 -24.89 -3.19 8.55
C PRO A 265 -23.48 -2.58 8.55
N PRO A 266 -23.30 -1.37 9.12
CA PRO A 266 -22.02 -0.69 9.10
C PRO A 266 -20.96 -1.44 9.93
N GLY A 267 -19.69 -1.18 9.63
CA GLY A 267 -18.58 -1.71 10.41
C GLY A 267 -18.19 -3.14 10.03
N LEU A 268 -17.91 -3.97 11.03
CA LEU A 268 -17.34 -5.31 10.81
C LEU A 268 -18.39 -6.34 10.38
N GLU A 269 -19.65 -6.15 10.75
CA GLU A 269 -20.72 -7.11 10.47
C GLU A 269 -20.98 -7.22 8.96
N GLY A 270 -21.35 -6.13 8.27
CA GLY A 270 -21.54 -6.16 6.83
C GLY A 270 -20.26 -6.52 6.07
N ALA A 271 -19.08 -6.10 6.56
CA ALA A 271 -17.82 -6.49 5.96
C ALA A 271 -17.53 -8.00 6.06
N ALA A 272 -17.93 -8.64 7.16
CA ALA A 272 -17.79 -10.09 7.34
C ALA A 272 -18.71 -10.87 6.39
N GLU A 273 -19.90 -10.36 6.13
CA GLU A 273 -20.83 -10.92 5.14
C GLU A 273 -20.23 -10.89 3.74
N ILE A 274 -19.77 -9.71 3.28
CA ILE A 274 -19.10 -9.57 1.97
C ILE A 274 -17.85 -10.45 1.89
N ARG A 275 -17.07 -10.54 2.97
CA ARG A 275 -15.90 -11.44 3.04
C ARG A 275 -16.29 -12.90 2.85
N THR A 276 -17.38 -13.35 3.46
CA THR A 276 -17.89 -14.72 3.37
C THR A 276 -18.35 -15.02 1.95
N ILE A 277 -19.18 -14.16 1.38
CA ILE A 277 -19.63 -14.25 -0.03
C ILE A 277 -18.44 -14.35 -0.96
N ARG A 278 -17.50 -13.41 -0.82
CA ARG A 278 -16.31 -13.35 -1.66
C ARG A 278 -15.49 -14.65 -1.60
N LYS A 279 -15.31 -15.23 -0.41
CA LYS A 279 -14.62 -16.52 -0.24
C LYS A 279 -15.39 -17.70 -0.85
N ASN A 280 -16.72 -17.72 -0.73
CA ASN A 280 -17.56 -18.77 -1.32
C ASN A 280 -17.47 -18.80 -2.85
N PHE A 281 -17.25 -17.63 -3.48
CA PHE A 281 -16.99 -17.52 -4.92
C PHE A 281 -15.51 -17.66 -5.32
N GLY A 282 -14.62 -18.05 -4.40
CA GLY A 282 -13.19 -18.21 -4.69
C GLY A 282 -12.45 -16.90 -4.99
N VAL A 283 -13.03 -15.75 -4.66
CA VAL A 283 -12.44 -14.44 -4.97
C VAL A 283 -11.48 -14.05 -3.85
N THR A 284 -10.28 -14.61 -3.81
CA THR A 284 -9.24 -14.29 -2.81
C THR A 284 -8.08 -13.53 -3.45
N PRO A 285 -7.37 -12.67 -2.70
CA PRO A 285 -6.13 -12.11 -3.20
C PRO A 285 -5.06 -13.20 -3.26
N VAL A 286 -4.08 -12.98 -4.12
CA VAL A 286 -2.84 -13.76 -4.19
C VAL A 286 -1.67 -12.95 -3.62
N VAL A 287 -0.61 -13.65 -3.23
CA VAL A 287 0.63 -13.13 -2.68
C VAL A 287 1.66 -13.01 -3.80
N LYS A 288 2.22 -11.81 -3.98
CA LYS A 288 3.23 -11.51 -5.00
C LYS A 288 4.53 -11.03 -4.37
N GLN A 289 5.64 -11.35 -5.01
CA GLN A 289 6.99 -10.98 -4.57
C GLN A 289 7.45 -9.65 -5.17
N ILE A 290 8.28 -8.93 -4.43
CA ILE A 290 9.08 -7.81 -4.90
C ILE A 290 10.48 -8.35 -5.23
N ASP A 291 10.78 -8.45 -6.51
CA ASP A 291 11.96 -9.14 -7.04
C ASP A 291 12.99 -8.23 -7.71
N THR A 292 12.72 -6.91 -7.73
CA THR A 292 13.48 -5.85 -8.41
C THR A 292 13.61 -5.95 -9.94
N LEU A 293 13.11 -7.00 -10.59
CA LEU A 293 13.35 -7.32 -12.00
C LEU A 293 12.11 -7.83 -12.76
N ALA A 294 10.90 -7.64 -12.23
CA ALA A 294 9.64 -7.97 -12.91
C ALA A 294 9.61 -9.43 -13.41
N ALA A 295 9.94 -10.37 -12.53
CA ALA A 295 10.02 -11.81 -12.74
C ALA A 295 11.05 -12.30 -13.78
N GLU A 296 11.97 -11.44 -14.26
CA GLU A 296 13.07 -11.88 -15.13
C GLU A 296 14.01 -12.85 -14.41
N PHE A 297 14.24 -12.64 -13.11
CA PHE A 297 15.03 -13.50 -12.24
C PHE A 297 14.25 -13.83 -10.96
N PRO A 298 14.35 -15.07 -10.45
CA PRO A 298 13.64 -15.47 -9.23
C PRO A 298 14.20 -14.73 -8.00
N ALA A 299 13.30 -14.21 -7.17
CA ALA A 299 13.65 -13.64 -5.87
C ALA A 299 14.00 -14.74 -4.85
N GLN A 300 15.01 -14.48 -4.03
CA GLN A 300 15.43 -15.35 -2.93
C GLN A 300 14.96 -14.81 -1.57
N THR A 301 14.05 -13.83 -1.59
CA THR A 301 13.54 -13.11 -0.42
C THR A 301 12.03 -12.98 -0.48
N ASN A 302 11.37 -13.16 0.66
CA ASN A 302 9.92 -13.02 0.77
C ASN A 302 9.53 -11.58 1.16
N TYR A 303 9.83 -10.61 0.29
CA TYR A 303 9.27 -9.27 0.40
C TYR A 303 7.98 -9.22 -0.42
N LEU A 304 6.84 -9.19 0.26
CA LEU A 304 5.55 -9.58 -0.33
C LEU A 304 4.51 -8.46 -0.32
N TYR A 305 3.59 -8.52 -1.27
CA TYR A 305 2.33 -7.77 -1.26
C TYR A 305 1.19 -8.64 -1.73
N MET A 306 -0.04 -8.35 -1.32
CA MET A 306 -1.23 -9.06 -1.80
C MET A 306 -1.91 -8.29 -2.93
N THR A 307 -2.47 -8.96 -3.92
CA THR A 307 -3.29 -8.33 -4.98
C THR A 307 -4.37 -9.28 -5.48
N TYR A 308 -5.47 -8.75 -6.04
CA TYR A 308 -6.47 -9.55 -6.76
C TYR A 308 -6.16 -9.67 -8.27
N SER A 309 -5.08 -9.04 -8.73
CA SER A 309 -4.67 -8.97 -10.13
C SER A 309 -3.58 -10.00 -10.44
N GLY A 310 -3.77 -11.24 -10.01
CA GLY A 310 -2.87 -12.35 -10.31
C GLY A 310 -3.59 -13.68 -10.22
N ASP A 311 -2.96 -14.71 -10.77
CA ASP A 311 -3.58 -16.03 -10.94
C ASP A 311 -3.15 -17.04 -9.87
N SER A 312 -1.96 -16.85 -9.27
CA SER A 312 -1.40 -17.71 -8.22
C SER A 312 -0.49 -16.93 -7.28
N ASP A 313 -0.16 -17.53 -6.14
CA ASP A 313 0.88 -17.03 -5.24
C ASP A 313 2.28 -17.22 -5.85
N ASP A 314 3.20 -16.30 -5.57
CA ASP A 314 4.63 -16.40 -5.95
C ASP A 314 5.44 -17.17 -4.89
N VAL A 315 4.83 -17.47 -3.75
CA VAL A 315 5.43 -18.24 -2.66
C VAL A 315 4.59 -19.48 -2.41
N GLU A 316 5.26 -20.60 -2.16
CA GLU A 316 4.56 -21.80 -1.71
C GLU A 316 3.98 -21.56 -0.31
N GLU A 317 2.78 -22.07 -0.07
CA GLU A 317 2.25 -22.15 1.29
C GLU A 317 3.26 -22.96 2.12
N SER A 318 3.78 -22.35 3.20
CA SER A 318 4.48 -23.13 4.21
C SER A 318 3.57 -24.27 4.63
N ALA A 319 4.10 -25.49 4.82
CA ALA A 319 3.36 -26.73 5.12
C ALA A 319 2.52 -26.73 6.42
N HIS A 320 2.20 -25.55 6.96
CA HIS A 320 1.59 -25.27 8.26
C HIS A 320 0.14 -24.77 8.14
N SER A 321 -0.57 -25.15 7.09
CA SER A 321 -2.04 -25.08 7.03
C SER A 321 -2.63 -26.08 8.04
N SER A 322 -2.66 -25.69 9.32
CA SER A 322 -3.39 -26.43 10.33
C SER A 322 -4.88 -26.18 10.13
N HIS A 323 -5.60 -27.26 9.81
CA HIS A 323 -7.01 -27.43 10.15
C HIS A 323 -7.38 -26.64 11.40
N LEU A 324 -8.16 -25.57 11.25
CA LEU A 324 -8.94 -25.03 12.36
C LEU A 324 -10.02 -26.08 12.66
N PRO A 325 -10.06 -26.71 13.85
CA PRO A 325 -11.21 -27.52 14.21
C PRO A 325 -12.45 -26.61 14.27
N PRO A 326 -13.62 -27.05 13.80
CA PRO A 326 -14.84 -26.29 13.97
C PRO A 326 -15.11 -26.06 15.47
N LEU A 327 -15.34 -24.80 15.83
CA LEU A 327 -15.83 -24.40 17.13
C LEU A 327 -17.23 -25.02 17.35
N GLY A 328 -17.32 -25.98 18.28
CA GLY A 328 -18.58 -26.38 18.89
C GLY A 328 -19.25 -27.62 18.28
N GLY A 329 -19.08 -28.76 18.94
CA GLY A 329 -19.89 -29.96 18.76
C GLY A 329 -19.72 -30.88 19.97
N ASN A 330 -20.79 -31.08 20.73
CA ASN A 330 -20.83 -31.70 22.06
C ASN A 330 -20.03 -33.01 22.20
N ALA A 331 -19.10 -33.05 23.16
CA ALA A 331 -18.52 -34.29 23.65
C ALA A 331 -19.57 -35.06 24.47
N THR A 332 -20.03 -36.19 23.92
CA THR A 332 -20.74 -37.21 24.69
C THR A 332 -19.74 -38.23 25.22
N THR A 333 -19.93 -38.54 26.50
CA THR A 333 -19.28 -39.52 27.39
C THR A 333 -18.84 -40.85 26.78
N GLN A 334 -17.68 -41.34 27.23
CA GLN A 334 -17.34 -42.68 27.78
C GLN A 334 -15.78 -42.75 27.85
N SER A 335 -15.06 -43.39 28.76
CA SER A 335 -15.28 -44.18 29.98
C SER A 335 -13.89 -44.42 30.59
N GLN A 336 -13.80 -44.54 31.92
CA GLN A 336 -12.58 -44.77 32.70
C GLN A 336 -11.92 -46.13 32.41
N VAL A 337 -10.57 -46.18 32.42
CA VAL A 337 -9.83 -47.30 33.04
C VAL A 337 -8.59 -46.75 33.77
N THR A 338 -8.52 -47.12 35.04
CA THR A 338 -7.49 -46.84 36.04
C THR A 338 -6.33 -47.84 35.96
N THR A 339 -5.10 -47.42 36.30
CA THR A 339 -4.16 -48.27 37.06
C THR A 339 -3.13 -47.40 37.80
N ARG A 340 -2.95 -47.73 39.09
CA ARG A 340 -2.09 -47.08 40.10
C ARG A 340 -0.64 -47.57 40.02
N ARG A 341 0.33 -46.72 40.41
CA ARG A 341 1.43 -47.02 41.36
C ARG A 341 2.07 -45.72 41.90
N SER A 342 2.49 -45.77 43.15
CA SER A 342 2.95 -44.71 44.08
C SER A 342 4.41 -44.99 44.56
N PRO A 343 5.03 -44.22 45.49
CA PRO A 343 5.27 -42.76 45.58
C PRO A 343 6.79 -42.44 45.91
N SER A 344 7.08 -41.21 46.34
CA SER A 344 8.36 -40.61 46.82
C SER A 344 9.22 -39.99 45.71
N SER A 345 9.73 -38.76 45.79
CA SER A 345 10.13 -37.89 46.92
C SER A 345 9.94 -36.40 46.56
N ILE A 346 9.78 -35.56 47.58
CA ILE A 346 9.70 -34.09 47.48
C ILE A 346 11.12 -33.54 47.45
N GLU A 347 11.53 -32.82 46.38
CA GLU A 347 12.62 -31.85 46.46
C GLU A 347 12.46 -30.68 45.46
N PHE A 348 12.50 -29.48 46.03
CA PHE A 348 12.86 -28.15 45.52
C PHE A 348 12.26 -27.61 44.20
N GLU A 349 11.44 -26.57 44.38
CA GLU A 349 10.92 -25.66 43.36
C GLU A 349 12.07 -24.82 42.75
N GLN A 350 12.71 -25.35 41.71
CA GLN A 350 13.54 -24.56 40.81
C GLN A 350 12.67 -23.96 39.70
N ARG A 351 12.81 -22.65 39.49
CA ARG A 351 12.20 -21.89 38.38
C ARG A 351 12.34 -22.68 37.07
N LYS A 352 11.21 -23.05 36.45
CA LYS A 352 11.21 -23.64 35.11
C LYS A 352 11.92 -22.68 34.13
N PRO A 353 12.99 -23.10 33.44
CA PRO A 353 13.41 -22.39 32.24
C PRO A 353 12.28 -22.55 31.21
N MET A 354 12.02 -21.50 30.42
CA MET A 354 11.18 -21.66 29.22
C MET A 354 11.77 -22.81 28.39
N ASN A 355 10.97 -23.86 28.15
CA ASN A 355 11.40 -25.01 27.37
C ASN A 355 11.86 -24.56 25.98
N ALA A 356 13.04 -24.99 25.57
CA ALA A 356 13.58 -24.76 24.22
C ALA A 356 12.65 -25.32 23.12
N GLU A 357 11.82 -26.30 23.45
CA GLU A 357 10.81 -26.89 22.55
C GLU A 357 9.73 -25.88 22.12
N THR A 358 9.29 -24.98 23.01
CA THR A 358 8.32 -23.92 22.66
C THR A 358 8.89 -22.89 21.66
N LEU A 359 10.21 -22.71 21.63
CA LEU A 359 10.89 -21.81 20.68
C LEU A 359 11.12 -22.47 19.31
N VAL A 360 11.20 -23.81 19.25
CA VAL A 360 11.28 -24.57 17.99
C VAL A 360 9.90 -24.64 17.35
N ASP A 361 8.84 -24.89 18.13
CA ASP A 361 7.45 -24.88 17.64
C ASP A 361 7.00 -23.46 17.17
N ALA A 362 7.52 -22.40 17.80
CA ALA A 362 7.37 -21.01 17.34
C ALA A 362 8.27 -20.64 16.13
N LYS A 363 9.34 -21.39 15.87
CA LYS A 363 10.11 -21.28 14.61
C LYS A 363 9.40 -21.96 13.46
N GLU A 364 8.64 -23.03 13.74
CA GLU A 364 7.82 -23.75 12.77
C GLU A 364 6.50 -23.01 12.46
N ARG A 365 5.95 -22.27 13.43
CA ARG A 365 4.78 -21.39 13.24
C ARG A 365 5.21 -19.93 13.25
N GLY A 366 5.42 -19.34 12.07
CA GLY A 366 5.84 -17.94 11.95
C GLY A 366 5.01 -17.01 12.86
N VAL A 367 5.69 -16.18 13.66
CA VAL A 367 5.04 -15.22 14.56
C VAL A 367 4.66 -13.97 13.77
N MET A 368 3.37 -13.60 13.77
CA MET A 368 2.90 -12.37 13.14
C MET A 368 3.14 -11.17 14.07
N VAL A 369 3.92 -10.21 13.61
CA VAL A 369 4.12 -8.91 14.28
C VAL A 369 3.40 -7.84 13.46
N LEU A 370 2.49 -7.10 14.09
CA LEU A 370 1.75 -6.00 13.46
C LEU A 370 2.49 -4.69 13.68
N GLY A 371 2.89 -4.02 12.61
CA GLY A 371 3.58 -2.72 12.69
C GLY A 371 2.64 -1.54 12.99
N CYS A 372 3.23 -0.36 13.21
CA CYS A 372 2.52 0.85 13.61
C CYS A 372 1.80 1.61 12.48
N GLY A 373 2.05 1.24 11.20
CA GLY A 373 1.48 1.95 10.05
C GLY A 373 2.17 3.28 9.77
N ALA A 374 1.42 4.32 9.38
CA ALA A 374 1.99 5.65 9.18
C ALA A 374 2.29 6.32 10.52
N TYR A 375 3.49 6.90 10.64
CA TYR A 375 3.77 7.78 11.77
C TYR A 375 2.82 8.97 11.80
N CYS A 376 2.41 9.34 13.01
CA CYS A 376 1.63 10.54 13.30
C CYS A 376 2.04 11.11 14.67
N ILE A 377 1.51 12.29 15.04
CA ILE A 377 1.86 12.89 16.33
C ILE A 377 1.30 12.01 17.45
N GLY A 378 2.20 11.43 18.25
CA GLY A 378 1.87 10.49 19.33
C GLY A 378 2.03 9.01 18.96
N SER A 379 2.38 8.68 17.71
CA SER A 379 2.72 7.32 17.28
C SER A 379 3.82 7.38 16.22
N SER A 380 5.07 7.20 16.65
CA SER A 380 6.26 7.38 15.81
C SER A 380 7.22 6.19 15.94
N ARG A 381 8.51 6.43 15.67
CA ARG A 381 9.59 5.43 15.60
C ARG A 381 9.72 4.52 16.82
N GLU A 382 9.27 4.97 17.99
CA GLU A 382 9.24 4.18 19.21
C GLU A 382 8.42 2.89 19.06
N PHE A 383 7.36 2.90 18.27
CA PHE A 383 6.54 1.72 18.00
C PHE A 383 7.07 0.86 16.85
N ASP A 384 7.99 1.38 16.04
CA ASP A 384 8.73 0.60 15.03
C ASP A 384 9.97 -0.07 15.66
N TRP A 385 10.45 0.47 16.79
CA TRP A 385 11.56 -0.11 17.55
C TRP A 385 11.13 -1.32 18.39
N CYS A 386 9.93 -1.28 18.98
CA CYS A 386 9.31 -2.40 19.70
C CYS A 386 9.02 -3.57 18.75
#